data_AF-A0A0G0LFS6-F1
#
_entry.id   AF-A0A0G0LFS6-F1
#
_cell.length_a   1.000
_cell.length_b   1.000
_cell.length_c   1.000
_cell.angle_alpha   90.00
_cell.angle_beta   90.00
_cell.angle_gamma   90.00
#
_symmetry.space_group_name_H-M   'P 1'
#
loop_
_entity.id
_entity.type
_entity.pdbx_description
1 polymer ?
#
loop_
_entity_poly.entity_id
_entity_poly.type
_entity_poly.pdbx_seq_one_letter_code
_entity_poly.pdbx_strand_id
1 'polypeptide(L)'
;MQTIIKINNLKIMFKGFRDFILRGNVIDLAVAVVIGGAFGSIVTALVKDIITPLIGAIGGTPDFSNLIFTLNGSKFLIGDFLNALISFLIISAVIYFLVVLPMNTIMAKIKKGEKVDPTNKTCSECLSQIPLKATRCKFCTAVIKK
;
A
#
# COMPACT_ATOMS: atom_id res chain seq x y z
N MET A 1 2.95 -48.89 -10.85
CA MET A 1 1.94 -48.40 -9.87
C MET A 1 2.33 -47.07 -9.21
N GLN A 2 3.53 -46.92 -8.61
CA GLN A 2 3.94 -45.70 -7.89
C GLN A 2 4.03 -44.42 -8.74
N THR A 3 4.37 -44.52 -10.03
CA THR A 3 4.52 -43.36 -10.93
C THR A 3 3.18 -42.69 -11.26
N ILE A 4 2.08 -43.44 -11.33
CA ILE A 4 0.74 -42.92 -11.67
C ILE A 4 0.15 -42.11 -10.50
N ILE A 5 0.38 -42.54 -9.26
CA ILE A 5 -0.06 -41.83 -8.05
C ILE A 5 0.65 -40.47 -7.92
N LYS A 6 1.95 -40.40 -8.27
CA LYS A 6 2.74 -39.17 -8.24
C LYS A 6 2.25 -38.14 -9.27
N ILE A 7 1.82 -38.58 -10.46
CA ILE A 7 1.24 -37.72 -11.50
C ILE A 7 -0.13 -37.18 -11.09
N ASN A 8 -0.98 -38.01 -10.46
CA ASN A 8 -2.30 -37.58 -10.02
C ASN A 8 -2.21 -36.59 -8.84
N ASN A 9 -1.35 -36.85 -7.85
CA ASN A 9 -1.08 -35.91 -6.76
C ASN A 9 -0.48 -34.58 -7.25
N LEU A 10 0.41 -34.61 -8.25
CA LEU A 10 0.97 -33.37 -8.82
C LEU A 10 -0.11 -32.54 -9.55
N LYS A 11 -0.99 -33.18 -10.32
CA LYS A 11 -2.15 -32.49 -10.94
C LYS A 11 -3.12 -31.94 -9.90
N ILE A 12 -3.37 -32.67 -8.81
CA ILE A 12 -4.24 -32.24 -7.72
C ILE A 12 -3.65 -31.02 -7.00
N MET A 13 -2.35 -31.02 -6.69
CA MET A 13 -1.67 -29.89 -6.05
C MET A 13 -1.59 -28.66 -6.97
N PHE A 14 -1.28 -28.84 -8.26
CA PHE A 14 -1.20 -27.72 -9.21
C PHE A 14 -2.57 -27.09 -9.48
N LYS A 15 -3.62 -27.91 -9.51
CA LYS A 15 -5.02 -27.44 -9.57
C LYS A 15 -5.40 -26.71 -8.29
N GLY A 16 -5.07 -27.25 -7.12
CA GLY A 16 -5.30 -26.60 -5.83
C GLY A 16 -4.56 -25.28 -5.66
N PHE A 17 -3.34 -25.16 -6.17
CA PHE A 17 -2.58 -23.91 -6.20
C PHE A 17 -3.19 -22.88 -7.16
N ARG A 18 -3.60 -23.31 -8.36
CA ARG A 18 -4.32 -22.43 -9.30
C ARG A 18 -5.62 -21.92 -8.67
N ASP A 19 -6.40 -22.80 -8.05
CA ASP A 19 -7.65 -22.43 -7.36
C ASP A 19 -7.39 -21.54 -6.13
N PHE A 20 -6.19 -21.60 -5.53
CA PHE A 20 -5.76 -20.68 -4.49
C PHE A 20 -5.45 -19.27 -5.04
N ILE A 21 -4.65 -19.17 -6.09
CA ILE A 21 -4.29 -17.90 -6.73
C ILE A 21 -5.53 -17.22 -7.35
N LEU A 22 -6.43 -17.99 -7.96
CA LEU A 22 -7.65 -17.47 -8.59
C LEU A 22 -8.68 -16.91 -7.60
N ARG A 23 -8.46 -16.97 -6.29
CA ARG A 23 -9.35 -16.37 -5.28
C ARG A 23 -9.40 -14.83 -5.31
N GLY A 24 -8.81 -14.16 -6.31
CA GLY A 24 -8.91 -12.72 -6.59
C GLY A 24 -8.16 -11.87 -5.56
N ASN A 25 -8.62 -11.91 -4.30
CA ASN A 25 -8.04 -11.23 -3.15
C ASN A 25 -6.54 -11.52 -2.93
N VAL A 26 -6.07 -12.71 -3.31
CA VAL A 26 -4.64 -13.09 -3.18
C VAL A 26 -3.77 -12.39 -4.23
N ILE A 27 -4.28 -12.23 -5.45
CA ILE A 27 -3.54 -11.59 -6.55
C ILE A 27 -3.40 -10.10 -6.26
N ASP A 28 -4.48 -9.44 -5.86
CA ASP A 28 -4.47 -8.00 -5.56
C ASP A 28 -3.51 -7.68 -4.41
N LEU A 29 -3.51 -8.50 -3.36
CA LEU A 29 -2.58 -8.37 -2.24
C LEU A 29 -1.13 -8.63 -2.67
N ALA A 30 -0.89 -9.65 -3.49
CA ALA A 30 0.46 -9.94 -3.99
C ALA A 30 1.02 -8.79 -4.85
N VAL A 31 0.19 -8.24 -5.74
CA VAL A 31 0.56 -7.08 -6.58
C VAL A 31 0.86 -5.86 -5.70
N ALA A 32 0.03 -5.59 -4.70
CA ALA A 32 0.25 -4.48 -3.77
C ALA A 32 1.59 -4.59 -3.03
N VAL A 33 1.97 -5.79 -2.56
CA VAL A 33 3.25 -6.02 -1.87
C VAL A 33 4.44 -5.84 -2.81
N VAL A 34 4.38 -6.38 -4.03
CA VAL A 34 5.49 -6.27 -5.00
C VAL A 34 5.69 -4.82 -5.44
N ILE A 35 4.61 -4.11 -5.76
CA ILE A 35 4.68 -2.69 -6.13
C ILE A 35 5.14 -1.84 -4.95
N GLY A 36 4.63 -2.11 -3.74
CA GLY A 36 5.05 -1.42 -2.51
C GLY A 36 6.54 -1.59 -2.24
N GLY A 37 7.08 -2.79 -2.40
CA GLY A 37 8.51 -3.08 -2.26
C GLY A 37 9.36 -2.33 -3.30
N ALA A 38 8.97 -2.40 -4.58
CA ALA A 38 9.69 -1.72 -5.66
C ALA A 38 9.69 -0.19 -5.48
N PHE A 39 8.55 0.39 -5.11
CA PHE A 39 8.43 1.82 -4.83
C PHE A 39 9.28 2.23 -3.63
N GLY A 40 9.29 1.42 -2.57
CA GLY A 40 10.15 1.62 -1.42
C GLY A 40 11.63 1.74 -1.82
N SER A 41 12.12 0.84 -2.69
CA SER A 41 13.51 0.91 -3.19
C SER A 41 13.81 2.20 -3.95
N ILE A 42 12.88 2.69 -4.79
CA ILE A 42 13.04 3.96 -5.51
C ILE A 42 13.13 5.13 -4.54
N VAL A 43 12.28 5.16 -3.52
CA VAL A 43 12.32 6.22 -2.50
C VAL A 43 13.61 6.15 -1.69
N THR A 44 14.04 4.96 -1.28
CA THR A 44 15.30 4.79 -0.56
C THR A 44 16.48 5.27 -1.39
N ALA A 45 16.52 4.96 -2.68
CA ALA A 45 17.55 5.46 -3.59
C ALA A 45 17.51 6.99 -3.71
N LEU A 46 16.32 7.57 -3.90
CA LEU A 46 16.16 9.03 -3.95
C LEU A 46 16.72 9.71 -2.70
N VAL A 47 16.39 9.19 -1.52
CA VAL A 47 16.85 9.79 -0.27
C VAL A 47 18.35 9.60 -0.09
N LYS A 48 18.85 8.38 -0.27
CA LYS A 48 20.27 8.05 -0.10
C LYS A 48 21.16 8.80 -1.09
N ASP A 49 20.78 8.85 -2.36
CA ASP A 49 21.65 9.29 -3.45
C ASP A 49 21.49 10.79 -3.76
N ILE A 50 20.35 11.41 -3.42
CA ILE A 50 20.11 12.83 -3.68
C ILE A 50 19.99 13.62 -2.37
N ILE A 51 19.14 13.20 -1.45
CA ILE A 51 18.80 14.01 -0.27
C ILE A 51 19.92 13.99 0.77
N THR A 52 20.46 12.82 1.12
CA THR A 52 21.55 12.68 2.09
C THR A 52 22.80 13.48 1.71
N PRO A 53 23.33 13.42 0.47
CA PRO A 53 24.46 14.26 0.08
C PRO A 53 24.12 15.75 0.00
N LEU A 54 22.89 16.12 -0.37
CA LEU A 54 22.46 17.52 -0.39
C LEU A 54 22.40 18.11 1.04
N ILE A 55 21.88 17.36 2.00
CA ILE A 55 21.90 17.73 3.42
C ILE A 55 23.34 17.78 3.93
N GLY A 56 24.16 16.78 3.57
CA GLY A 56 25.59 16.76 3.90
C GLY A 56 26.37 17.97 3.38
N ALA A 57 26.03 18.45 2.19
CA ALA A 57 26.65 19.62 1.58
C ALA A 57 26.24 20.96 2.24
N ILE A 58 25.02 21.05 2.78
CA ILE A 58 24.47 22.29 3.35
C ILE A 58 24.68 22.36 4.88
N GLY A 59 24.57 21.23 5.58
CA GLY A 59 24.57 21.13 7.04
C GLY A 59 25.75 20.35 7.65
N GLY A 60 26.69 19.88 6.83
CA GLY A 60 27.75 18.96 7.25
C GLY A 60 27.27 17.51 7.34
N THR A 61 28.20 16.56 7.41
CA THR A 61 27.88 15.13 7.56
C THR A 61 27.12 14.90 8.87
N PRO A 62 25.85 14.43 8.85
CA PRO A 62 25.12 14.03 10.06
C PRO A 62 25.67 12.68 10.56
N ASP A 63 26.97 12.63 10.84
CA ASP A 63 27.67 11.42 11.19
C ASP A 63 27.86 11.37 12.70
N PHE A 64 26.84 10.84 13.36
CA PHE A 64 26.84 10.61 14.80
C PHE A 64 27.56 9.30 15.17
N SER A 65 28.08 8.53 14.22
CA SER A 65 28.70 7.21 14.42
C SER A 65 29.90 7.22 15.39
N ASN A 66 30.46 8.41 15.68
CA ASN A 66 31.54 8.58 16.66
C ASN A 66 31.05 8.59 18.13
N LEU A 67 29.74 8.64 18.39
CA LEU A 67 29.16 8.51 19.74
C LEU A 67 29.09 7.04 20.14
N ILE A 68 30.22 6.53 20.65
CA ILE A 68 30.36 5.16 21.13
C ILE A 68 30.39 5.21 22.66
N PHE A 69 29.41 4.58 23.31
CA PHE A 69 29.43 4.41 24.77
C PHE A 69 29.96 3.02 25.09
N THR A 70 31.12 2.93 25.76
CA THR A 70 31.69 1.66 26.20
C THR A 70 31.27 1.38 27.64
N LEU A 71 30.39 0.41 27.84
CA LEU A 71 30.04 -0.14 29.14
C LEU A 71 30.56 -1.59 29.19
N ASN A 72 31.46 -1.88 30.13
CA ASN A 72 31.93 -3.22 30.45
C ASN A 72 32.46 -4.04 29.24
N GLY A 73 33.22 -3.40 28.34
CA GLY A 73 33.78 -4.04 27.14
C GLY A 73 32.83 -4.15 25.94
N SER A 74 31.57 -3.78 26.09
CA SER A 74 30.61 -3.73 24.98
C SER A 74 30.53 -2.32 24.38
N LYS A 75 30.73 -2.20 23.06
CA LYS A 75 30.62 -0.95 22.31
C LYS A 75 29.15 -0.73 21.94
N PHE A 76 28.47 0.21 22.61
CA PHE A 76 27.14 0.64 22.20
C PHE A 76 27.24 1.74 21.15
N LEU A 77 26.86 1.40 19.92
CA LEU A 77 26.83 2.26 18.74
C LEU A 77 25.57 3.13 18.73
N ILE A 78 25.41 3.98 19.74
CA ILE A 78 24.25 4.89 19.85
C ILE A 78 24.18 5.84 18.64
N GLY A 79 25.35 6.19 18.10
CA GLY A 79 25.50 7.01 16.90
C GLY A 79 24.77 6.47 15.66
N ASP A 80 24.92 5.17 15.40
CA ASP A 80 24.32 4.52 14.22
C ASP A 80 22.80 4.48 14.34
N PHE A 81 22.28 4.25 15.55
CA PHE A 81 20.84 4.29 15.80
C PHE A 81 20.27 5.69 15.57
N LEU A 82 20.95 6.73 16.05
CA LEU A 82 20.53 8.12 15.83
C LEU A 82 20.53 8.49 14.34
N ASN A 83 21.57 8.05 13.61
CA ASN A 83 21.67 8.26 12.17
C ASN A 83 20.54 7.55 11.40
N ALA A 84 20.24 6.30 11.78
CA ALA A 84 19.11 5.56 11.21
C ALA A 84 17.76 6.24 11.49
N LEU A 85 17.57 6.78 12.70
CA LEU A 85 16.36 7.51 13.07
C LEU A 85 16.20 8.80 12.27
N ILE A 86 17.27 9.59 12.13
CA ILE A 86 17.26 10.83 11.34
C ILE A 86 16.96 10.52 9.88
N SER A 87 17.62 9.50 9.31
CA SER A 87 17.37 9.04 7.95
C SER A 87 15.92 8.59 7.76
N PHE A 88 15.34 7.86 8.72
CA PHE A 88 13.93 7.46 8.68
C PHE A 88 12.98 8.66 8.69
N LEU A 89 13.23 9.66 9.55
CA LEU A 89 12.44 10.89 9.57
C LEU A 89 12.47 11.61 8.23
N ILE A 90 13.66 11.75 7.62
CA ILE A 90 13.82 12.38 6.30
C ILE A 90 13.04 11.60 5.23
N ILE A 91 13.18 10.27 5.17
CA ILE A 91 12.44 9.44 4.21
C ILE A 91 10.94 9.62 4.38
N SER A 92 10.44 9.54 5.62
CA SER A 92 9.01 9.68 5.91
C SER A 92 8.46 11.05 5.50
N ALA A 93 9.22 12.13 5.73
CA ALA A 93 8.86 13.48 5.32
C ALA A 93 8.81 13.61 3.78
N VAL A 94 9.79 13.04 3.08
CA VAL A 94 9.84 13.05 1.61
C VAL A 94 8.67 12.27 1.00
N ILE A 95 8.37 11.07 1.52
CA ILE A 95 7.21 10.27 1.07
C ILE A 95 5.91 11.04 1.31
N TYR A 96 5.76 11.62 2.49
CA TYR A 96 4.56 12.38 2.83
C TYR A 96 4.38 13.56 1.87
N PHE A 97 5.45 14.31 1.61
CA PHE A 97 5.37 15.51 0.77
C PHE A 97 5.21 15.22 -0.72
N LEU A 98 5.98 14.27 -1.27
CA LEU A 98 5.99 13.96 -2.70
C LEU A 98 4.91 12.96 -3.14
N VAL A 99 4.40 12.13 -2.24
CA VAL A 99 3.45 11.06 -2.60
C VAL A 99 2.11 11.29 -1.93
N VAL A 100 2.08 11.40 -0.61
CA VAL A 100 0.82 11.45 0.15
C VAL A 100 0.07 12.76 -0.11
N LEU A 101 0.75 13.91 -0.08
CA LEU A 101 0.12 15.21 -0.38
C LEU A 101 -0.48 15.28 -1.79
N PRO A 102 0.26 15.01 -2.88
CA PRO A 102 -0.33 15.08 -4.22
C PRO A 102 -1.42 14.03 -4.39
N MET A 103 -1.24 12.80 -3.88
CA MET A 103 -2.29 11.78 -3.95
C MET A 103 -3.54 12.22 -3.19
N ASN A 104 -3.42 12.80 -2.00
CA ASN A 104 -4.56 13.30 -1.23
C ASN A 104 -5.24 14.47 -1.95
N THR A 105 -4.48 15.38 -2.56
CA THR A 105 -5.05 16.50 -3.35
C THR A 105 -5.74 16.02 -4.64
N ILE A 106 -5.17 15.04 -5.33
CA ILE A 106 -5.76 14.43 -6.53
C ILE A 106 -7.00 13.64 -6.14
N MET A 107 -6.96 12.82 -5.10
CA MET A 107 -8.12 12.10 -4.59
C MET A 107 -9.23 13.03 -4.12
N ALA A 108 -8.91 14.18 -3.53
CA ALA A 108 -9.91 15.20 -3.18
C ALA A 108 -10.55 15.82 -4.43
N LYS A 109 -9.79 15.97 -5.53
CA LYS A 109 -10.32 16.43 -6.83
C LYS A 109 -11.12 15.34 -7.55
N ILE A 110 -10.66 14.10 -7.53
CA ILE A 110 -11.33 12.94 -8.11
C ILE A 110 -12.62 12.66 -7.36
N LYS A 111 -12.65 12.61 -6.03
CA LYS A 111 -13.90 12.48 -5.23
C LYS A 111 -14.92 13.62 -5.45
N LYS A 112 -14.47 14.77 -5.96
CA LYS A 112 -15.36 15.89 -6.33
C LYS A 112 -15.99 15.72 -7.73
N GLY A 113 -15.32 15.01 -8.64
CA GLY A 113 -15.86 14.61 -9.95
C GLY A 113 -16.53 13.24 -9.96
N GLU A 114 -16.11 12.37 -9.03
CA GLU A 114 -16.55 11.01 -8.81
C GLU A 114 -17.28 10.99 -7.46
N LYS A 115 -18.55 11.41 -7.51
CA LYS A 115 -19.53 10.70 -6.70
C LYS A 115 -19.34 9.23 -7.06
N VAL A 116 -18.84 8.43 -6.14
CA VAL A 116 -18.94 6.98 -6.22
C VAL A 116 -20.42 6.69 -6.48
N ASP A 117 -20.69 6.39 -7.74
CA ASP A 117 -21.96 6.11 -8.38
C ASP A 117 -23.21 6.89 -7.89
N PRO A 118 -23.54 8.06 -8.47
CA PRO A 118 -24.93 8.48 -8.60
C PRO A 118 -25.59 7.68 -9.73
N THR A 119 -25.17 6.43 -9.99
CA THR A 119 -26.04 5.50 -10.71
C THR A 119 -27.02 4.87 -9.76
N ASN A 120 -26.72 4.68 -8.46
CA ASN A 120 -27.62 3.99 -7.53
C ASN A 120 -28.04 4.82 -6.30
N LYS A 121 -29.33 4.80 -5.95
CA LYS A 121 -29.91 5.26 -4.68
C LYS A 121 -30.31 4.07 -3.83
N THR A 122 -30.39 4.26 -2.54
CA THR A 122 -30.97 3.27 -1.62
C THR A 122 -32.49 3.38 -1.64
N CYS A 123 -33.19 2.25 -1.80
CA CYS A 123 -34.64 2.20 -1.69
C CYS A 123 -35.08 2.44 -0.23
N SER A 124 -36.06 3.30 0.01
CA SER A 124 -36.60 3.59 1.36
C SER A 124 -37.21 2.38 2.06
N GLU A 125 -37.84 1.49 1.30
CA GLU A 125 -38.60 0.36 1.86
C GLU A 125 -37.70 -0.85 2.16
N CYS A 126 -36.82 -1.21 1.25
CA CYS A 126 -36.06 -2.47 1.31
C CYS A 126 -34.55 -2.29 1.43
N LEU A 127 -34.05 -1.05 1.47
CA LEU A 127 -32.64 -0.70 1.62
C LEU A 127 -31.68 -1.29 0.55
N SER A 128 -32.22 -1.85 -0.53
CA SER A 128 -31.43 -2.32 -1.67
C SER A 128 -30.93 -1.17 -2.53
N GLN A 129 -29.78 -1.37 -3.18
CA GLN A 129 -29.20 -0.41 -4.13
C GLN A 129 -29.91 -0.52 -5.49
N ILE A 130 -30.50 0.57 -5.95
CA ILE A 130 -31.28 0.64 -7.21
C ILE A 130 -30.86 1.85 -8.05
N PRO A 131 -31.04 1.84 -9.38
CA PRO A 131 -30.57 2.97 -10.17
C PRO A 131 -31.30 4.29 -9.89
N LEU A 132 -30.63 5.44 -9.95
CA LEU A 132 -31.18 6.78 -9.62
C LEU A 132 -32.43 7.11 -10.45
N LYS A 133 -32.43 6.71 -11.72
CA LYS A 133 -33.53 6.90 -12.66
C LYS A 133 -34.70 5.92 -12.47
N ALA A 134 -34.59 4.93 -11.56
CA ALA A 134 -35.66 3.98 -11.33
C ALA A 134 -36.85 4.63 -10.63
N THR A 135 -38.03 4.50 -11.24
CA THR A 135 -39.34 4.88 -10.67
C THR A 135 -39.95 3.73 -9.85
N ARG A 136 -39.45 2.51 -10.03
CA ARG A 136 -39.85 1.31 -9.27
C ARG A 136 -38.63 0.47 -8.87
N CYS A 137 -38.65 -0.05 -7.66
CA CYS A 137 -37.62 -0.93 -7.14
C CYS A 137 -37.70 -2.34 -7.74
N LYS A 138 -36.58 -2.92 -8.20
CA LYS A 138 -36.53 -4.29 -8.72
C LYS A 138 -36.68 -5.37 -7.63
N PHE A 139 -36.30 -5.05 -6.39
CA PHE A 139 -36.28 -6.01 -5.28
C PHE A 139 -37.61 -6.10 -4.54
N CYS A 140 -38.21 -4.95 -4.20
CA CYS A 140 -39.46 -4.89 -3.43
C CYS A 140 -40.66 -4.35 -4.22
N THR A 141 -40.51 -4.01 -5.49
CA THR A 141 -41.58 -3.45 -6.36
C THR A 141 -42.22 -2.14 -5.88
N ALA A 142 -41.71 -1.52 -4.81
CA ALA A 142 -42.18 -0.23 -4.32
C ALA A 142 -41.98 0.88 -5.36
N VAL A 143 -42.94 1.81 -5.43
CA VAL A 143 -42.87 3.01 -6.26
C VAL A 143 -42.05 4.06 -5.52
N ILE A 144 -40.98 4.53 -6.13
CA ILE A 144 -40.07 5.50 -5.51
C ILE A 144 -40.25 6.82 -6.22
N LYS A 145 -40.78 7.82 -5.50
CA LYS A 145 -40.83 9.20 -5.98
C LYS A 145 -39.40 9.74 -6.10
N LYS A 146 -39.19 10.53 -7.15
CA LYS A 146 -37.89 11.06 -7.57
C LYS A 146 -37.27 11.94 -6.49
#